data_AF-A0A3P8FCE8-F1
#
_entry.id   AF-A0A3P8FCE8-F1
#
_cell.length_a   1.000
_cell.length_b   1.000
_cell.length_c   1.000
_cell.angle_alpha   90.00
_cell.angle_beta   90.00
_cell.angle_gamma   90.00
#
_symmetry.space_group_name_H-M   'P 1'
#
loop_
_entity.id
_entity.type
_entity.pdbx_description
1 polymer ?
#
loop_
_entity_poly.entity_id
_entity_poly.type
_entity_poly.pdbx_seq_one_letter_code
_entity_poly.pdbx_strand_id
1 'polypeptide(L)'
;MAVPDSVQFAARYIQTAAAEREERARMKQLVLEMHEAQKEEEMEWGHYGGPDAVLAHQFPVNVNRDRWVKYNHPKGAPDADVVFGTHSQKRCAN
;
A
#
# COMPACT_ATOMS: atom_id res chain seq x y z
N MET A 1 -21.01 22.24 14.36
CA MET A 1 -22.31 22.68 13.82
C MET A 1 -22.90 21.51 13.05
N ALA A 2 -23.96 20.89 13.56
CA ALA A 2 -24.60 19.76 12.88
C ALA A 2 -25.63 20.30 11.89
N VAL A 3 -25.53 19.90 10.62
CA VAL A 3 -26.48 20.28 9.58
C VAL A 3 -27.78 19.52 9.84
N PRO A 4 -28.94 20.18 9.96
CA PRO A 4 -30.21 19.50 10.19
C PRO A 4 -30.59 18.58 9.02
N ASP A 5 -31.02 17.36 9.33
CA ASP A 5 -31.45 16.35 8.34
C ASP A 5 -32.67 16.78 7.50
N SER A 6 -33.35 17.86 7.89
CA SER A 6 -34.47 18.46 7.16
C SER A 6 -34.07 19.09 5.82
N VAL A 7 -32.79 19.38 5.61
CA VAL A 7 -32.28 19.88 4.34
C VAL A 7 -32.09 18.69 3.40
N GLN A 8 -32.80 18.68 2.26
CA GLN A 8 -32.75 17.62 1.23
C GLN A 8 -31.32 17.17 0.86
N PHE A 9 -30.36 18.09 0.95
CA PHE A 9 -28.94 17.82 0.76
C PHE A 9 -28.34 16.89 1.82
N ALA A 10 -28.66 17.07 3.10
CA ALA A 10 -28.14 16.24 4.20
C ALA A 10 -28.63 14.79 4.06
N ALA A 11 -29.92 14.58 3.76
CA ALA A 11 -30.48 13.26 3.50
C ALA A 11 -29.80 12.56 2.31
N ARG A 12 -29.60 13.27 1.18
CA ARG A 12 -28.88 12.71 0.02
C ARG A 12 -27.42 12.40 0.35
N TYR A 13 -26.73 13.27 1.07
CA TYR A 13 -25.34 13.07 1.46
C TYR A 13 -25.16 11.81 2.32
N ILE A 14 -26.07 11.58 3.27
CA ILE A 14 -26.06 10.37 4.11
C ILE A 14 -26.28 9.11 3.24
N GLN A 15 -27.23 9.16 2.30
CA GLN A 15 -27.49 8.05 1.38
C GLN A 15 -26.28 7.75 0.48
N THR A 16 -25.66 8.77 -0.11
CA THR A 16 -24.46 8.59 -0.95
C THR A 16 -23.29 8.06 -0.14
N ALA A 17 -23.10 8.54 1.08
CA ALA A 17 -22.04 8.05 1.97
C ALA A 17 -22.29 6.60 2.43
N ALA A 18 -23.56 6.19 2.58
CA ALA A 18 -23.90 4.81 2.88
C ALA A 18 -23.63 3.89 1.67
N ALA A 19 -24.06 4.29 0.48
CA ALA A 19 -23.82 3.55 -0.76
C ALA A 19 -22.32 3.39 -1.05
N GLU A 20 -21.52 4.45 -0.87
CA GLU A 20 -20.06 4.38 -1.07
C GLU A 20 -19.39 3.43 -0.08
N ARG A 21 -19.86 3.35 1.17
CA ARG A 21 -19.33 2.38 2.15
C ARG A 21 -19.65 0.95 1.74
N GLU A 22 -20.84 0.69 1.23
CA GLU A 22 -21.24 -0.62 0.74
C GLU A 22 -20.41 -1.05 -0.48
N GLU A 23 -20.23 -0.16 -1.46
CA GLU A 23 -19.38 -0.41 -2.62
C GLU A 23 -17.92 -0.66 -2.22
N ARG A 24 -17.38 0.14 -1.28
CA ARG A 24 -16.03 -0.08 -0.73
C ARG A 24 -15.93 -1.42 0.00
N ALA A 25 -16.96 -1.83 0.75
CA ALA A 25 -16.97 -3.12 1.44
C ALA A 25 -17.00 -4.28 0.44
N ARG A 26 -17.85 -4.19 -0.58
CA ARG A 26 -17.91 -5.17 -1.68
C ARG A 26 -16.58 -5.28 -2.43
N MET A 27 -15.96 -4.14 -2.75
CA MET A 27 -14.66 -4.12 -3.41
C MET A 27 -13.57 -4.74 -2.54
N LYS A 28 -13.54 -4.41 -1.24
CA LYS A 28 -12.61 -5.04 -0.29
C LYS A 28 -12.81 -6.55 -0.26
N GLN A 29 -14.05 -7.03 -0.22
CA GLN A 29 -14.35 -8.45 -0.23
C GLN A 29 -13.86 -9.12 -1.52
N LEU A 30 -14.18 -8.56 -2.69
CA LEU A 30 -13.70 -9.06 -3.98
C LEU A 30 -12.17 -9.14 -4.02
N VAL A 31 -11.50 -8.10 -3.53
CA VAL A 31 -10.03 -8.05 -3.48
C VAL A 31 -9.49 -9.14 -2.54
N LEU A 32 -10.10 -9.37 -1.38
CA LEU A 32 -9.70 -10.45 -0.48
C LEU A 32 -9.86 -11.82 -1.13
N GLU A 33 -10.98 -12.08 -1.81
CA GLU A 33 -11.22 -13.32 -2.56
C GLU A 33 -10.16 -13.55 -3.65
N MET A 34 -9.76 -12.49 -4.37
CA MET A 34 -8.67 -12.57 -5.35
C MET A 34 -7.33 -12.95 -4.72
N HIS A 35 -6.98 -12.37 -3.57
CA HIS A 35 -5.74 -12.71 -2.87
C HIS A 35 -5.77 -14.15 -2.33
N GLU A 36 -6.92 -14.62 -1.85
CA GLU A 36 -7.09 -15.98 -1.38
C GLU A 36 -6.90 -17.00 -2.51
N ALA A 37 -7.53 -16.78 -3.66
CA ALA A 37 -7.36 -17.62 -4.84
C ALA A 37 -5.90 -17.64 -5.33
N GLN A 38 -5.22 -16.48 -5.35
CA GLN A 38 -3.79 -16.41 -5.68
C GLN A 38 -2.92 -17.22 -4.71
N LYS A 39 -3.24 -17.16 -3.41
CA LYS A 39 -2.49 -17.88 -2.37
C LYS A 39 -2.70 -19.39 -2.45
N GLU A 40 -3.92 -19.83 -2.78
CA GLU A 40 -4.22 -21.25 -3.01
C GLU A 40 -3.45 -21.78 -4.22
N GLU A 41 -3.45 -21.03 -5.33
CA GLU A 41 -2.66 -21.37 -6.51
C GLU A 41 -1.15 -21.43 -6.20
N GLU A 42 -0.60 -20.45 -5.48
CA GLU A 42 0.82 -20.46 -5.05
C GLU A 42 1.14 -21.68 -4.17
N MET A 43 0.24 -22.05 -3.25
CA MET A 43 0.39 -23.23 -2.41
C MET A 43 0.35 -24.52 -3.23
N GLU A 44 -0.54 -24.63 -4.20
CA GLU A 44 -0.62 -25.77 -5.12
C GLU A 44 0.67 -25.90 -5.94
N TRP A 45 1.18 -24.80 -6.50
CA TRP A 45 2.46 -24.79 -7.21
C TRP A 45 3.64 -25.10 -6.31
N GLY A 46 3.63 -24.68 -5.04
CA GLY A 46 4.68 -25.03 -4.08
C GLY A 46 4.61 -26.48 -3.56
N HIS A 47 3.43 -27.08 -3.57
CA HIS A 47 3.19 -28.44 -3.08
C HIS A 47 3.37 -29.50 -4.19
N TYR A 48 2.96 -29.22 -5.42
CA TYR A 48 3.03 -30.14 -6.56
C TYR A 48 4.07 -29.75 -7.62
N GLY A 49 4.39 -28.46 -7.72
CA GLY A 49 5.47 -27.96 -8.58
C GLY A 49 6.81 -27.99 -7.85
N GLY A 50 7.88 -28.31 -8.58
CA GLY A 50 9.23 -28.12 -8.07
C GLY A 50 9.52 -26.63 -7.77
N PRO A 51 10.67 -26.30 -7.15
CA PRO A 51 11.05 -24.92 -6.83
C PRO A 51 11.07 -23.98 -8.06
N ASP A 52 11.18 -24.55 -9.26
CA ASP A 52 11.18 -23.83 -10.54
C ASP A 52 9.77 -23.36 -10.97
N ALA A 53 8.71 -24.09 -10.59
CA ALA A 53 7.33 -23.72 -10.90
C ALA A 53 6.87 -22.48 -10.11
N VAL A 54 7.31 -22.37 -8.85
CA VAL A 54 7.08 -21.20 -8.00
C VAL A 54 7.80 -19.96 -8.55
N LEU A 55 9.00 -20.13 -9.14
CA LEU A 55 9.75 -19.02 -9.74
C LEU A 55 9.10 -18.49 -11.03
N ALA A 56 8.55 -19.39 -11.85
CA ALA A 56 7.93 -19.05 -13.13
C ALA A 56 6.63 -18.22 -12.98
N HIS A 57 5.93 -18.39 -11.84
CA HIS A 57 4.66 -17.70 -11.57
C HIS A 57 4.82 -16.41 -10.75
N GLN A 58 6.04 -16.02 -10.41
CA GLN A 58 6.27 -14.72 -9.79
C GLN A 58 5.96 -13.60 -10.79
N PHE A 59 5.07 -12.69 -10.38
CA PHE A 59 4.82 -11.47 -11.14
C PHE A 59 6.15 -10.76 -11.43
N PRO A 60 6.34 -10.24 -12.66
CA PRO A 60 7.58 -9.58 -13.03
C PRO A 60 7.84 -8.44 -12.04
N VAL A 61 8.87 -8.61 -11.23
CA VAL A 61 9.27 -7.63 -10.21
C VAL A 61 9.61 -6.34 -10.95
N ASN A 62 9.14 -5.19 -10.44
CA ASN A 62 9.43 -3.91 -11.07
C ASN A 62 10.94 -3.65 -11.07
N VAL A 63 11.60 -3.92 -12.19
CA VAL A 63 13.04 -3.70 -12.40
C VAL A 63 13.45 -2.23 -12.25
N ASN A 64 12.51 -1.29 -12.37
CA ASN A 64 12.81 0.13 -12.14
C ASN A 64 12.95 0.47 -10.64
N ARG A 65 12.48 -0.38 -9.72
CA ARG A 65 12.69 -0.22 -8.27
C ARG A 65 14.18 -0.29 -7.91
N ASP A 66 14.91 -1.21 -8.53
CA ASP A 66 16.35 -1.38 -8.29
C ASP A 66 17.20 -0.42 -9.12
N ARG A 67 16.61 0.25 -10.13
CA ARG A 67 17.26 1.31 -10.92
C ARG A 67 17.33 2.66 -10.20
N TRP A 68 16.80 2.79 -8.99
CA TRP A 68 17.02 4.00 -8.19
C TRP A 68 18.52 4.17 -7.92
N VAL A 69 19.11 5.16 -8.59
CA VAL A 69 20.48 5.58 -8.37
C VAL A 69 20.55 6.10 -6.94
N LYS A 70 21.05 5.25 -6.03
CA LYS A 70 21.34 5.67 -4.65
C LYS A 70 22.33 6.83 -4.73
N TYR A 71 21.93 7.98 -4.21
CA TYR A 71 22.79 9.15 -4.19
C TYR A 71 24.03 8.84 -3.35
N ASN A 72 25.19 8.80 -4.01
CA ASN A 72 26.47 8.63 -3.35
C ASN A 72 26.97 10.00 -2.92
N HIS A 73 26.96 10.27 -1.62
CA HIS A 73 27.53 11.50 -1.10
C HIS A 73 29.04 11.52 -1.38
N PRO A 74 29.61 12.67 -1.78
CA PRO A 74 31.05 12.78 -2.00
C PRO A 74 31.81 12.43 -0.72
N LYS A 75 32.95 11.75 -0.85
CA LYS A 75 33.78 11.37 0.31
C LYS A 75 34.18 12.61 1.09
N GLY A 76 33.88 12.64 2.39
CA GLY A 76 34.14 13.79 3.26
C GLY A 76 32.99 14.79 3.37
N ALA A 77 31.82 14.51 2.78
CA ALA A 77 30.61 15.24 3.12
C ALA A 77 30.31 15.04 4.62
N PRO A 78 30.19 16.11 5.42
CA PRO A 78 29.82 15.99 6.82
C PRO A 78 28.41 15.41 6.94
N ASP A 79 28.19 14.57 7.96
CA ASP A 79 26.89 13.98 8.23
C ASP A 79 25.83 15.08 8.42
N ALA A 80 24.59 14.76 8.04
CA ALA A 80 23.49 15.72 8.11
C ALA A 80 23.30 16.31 9.52
N ASP A 81 23.59 15.52 10.55
CA ASP A 81 23.51 15.95 11.96
C ASP A 81 24.60 16.96 12.33
N VAL A 82 25.74 16.95 11.63
CA VAL A 82 26.83 17.92 11.81
C VAL A 82 26.51 19.23 11.10
N VAL A 83 25.85 19.17 9.93
CA VAL A 83 25.52 20.35 9.12
C VAL A 83 24.26 21.06 9.62
N PHE A 84 23.19 20.31 9.88
CA PHE A 84 21.88 20.86 10.23
C PHE A 84 21.56 20.73 11.73
N GLY A 85 22.43 20.08 12.49
CA GLY A 85 22.20 19.76 13.90
C GLY A 85 21.17 18.63 14.09
N THR A 86 21.16 18.04 15.28
CA THR A 86 20.21 16.96 15.67
C THR A 86 18.74 17.40 15.78
N HIS A 87 18.42 18.62 15.34
CA HIS A 87 17.05 19.15 15.34
C HIS A 87 16.16 18.50 14.27
N SER A 88 16.76 17.90 13.23
CA SER A 88 16.05 17.21 12.15
C SER A 88 15.52 15.82 12.56
N GLN A 89 16.19 15.15 13.50
CA GLN A 89 15.85 13.77 13.93
C GLN A 89 14.67 13.69 14.90
N LYS A 90 14.33 14.79 15.60
CA LYS A 90 13.26 14.80 16.62
C LYS A 90 11.83 14.66 16.06
N ARG A 91 11.66 14.47 14.76
CA ARG A 91 10.34 14.26 14.13
C ARG A 91 10.07 12.81 13.70
N CYS A 92 11.02 11.90 13.90
CA CYS A 92 10.89 10.49 13.53
C CYS A 92 11.11 9.59 14.74
N ALA A 93 10.32 9.78 15.79
CA ALA A 93 10.19 8.81 16.87
C ALA A 93 8.68 8.57 17.09
N ASN A 94 8.18 7.49 16.48
CA ASN A 94 7.01 6.76 16.95
C ASN A 94 7.53 5.56 17.73
#